data_AF-A0ABD1E912-F1
#
_entry.id   AF-A0ABD1E912-F1
#
_cell.length_a   1.000
_cell.length_b   1.000
_cell.length_c   1.000
_cell.angle_alpha   90.00
_cell.angle_beta   90.00
_cell.angle_gamma   90.00
#
_symmetry.space_group_name_H-M   'P 1'
#
loop_
_entity.id
_entity.type
_entity.pdbx_description
1 polymer ?
#
loop_
_entity_poly.entity_id
_entity_poly.type
_entity_poly.pdbx_seq_one_letter_code
_entity_poly.pdbx_strand_id
1 'polypeptide(L)'
;MPVRRHCDPANVKRIWDAIRSGNVARQACDVNRIFKFTQNVDDWTLAQVEMYIEQCLKDGLIVYGLTRRSVSDINSNVTYKITDQKLPQFDGKDWYCFECHLAGDVNDCSNCFRVFHPDCIQHAKRKFELHRSNTINLDLSNSNENDKYEFSEKLCNICNIINIEEMTWNKIELNYLLKFVLYRIRTWLPNTITHTMAAEDRPTWLTDTELTWRANQLFFEHRDMSVIEVNINTTSYSILSEFLADVFTVQHNVAIFHGIDSQEYQAAELMVRDALHDVSELKTCIDCYRHSNEKINARWFCLPCRNPHSLVWAKQKGYPYWPAKVIRETNTHCDVRYFGGKHERAMIHKSFVKPISVPKESLKITPSKAFTRSLEELIYHQKLLSSPEEVDRLVTEANARKPSRKTLPSLNISQATTSSGRHLQEGSKRKSSSSESSNKKPRINVSVNEISGNVINISDCEEEEEEKSTEYSFQDSEDLPDPYKFEDTHEPVSSSTGNVKSNMTIDVERYNTPLQSPAERMRNKLERLTDKKEIIEGAVDMLQKEVNRVVERHNEILKDLFESHNQQIRETKKRQWCYHCGQDAIYHCCWNTAYCSQICQQQHWQAEHKKVCRRKK
;
A
#
# COMPACT_ATOMS: atom_id res chain seq x y z
N MET A 1 -8.03 -1.86 -32.83
CA MET A 1 -6.74 -2.48 -33.21
C MET A 1 -6.88 -4.00 -33.00
N PRO A 2 -5.85 -4.87 -33.01
CA PRO A 2 -6.07 -6.27 -32.66
C PRO A 2 -6.26 -6.38 -31.15
N VAL A 3 -7.37 -6.98 -30.73
CA VAL A 3 -7.70 -7.25 -29.32
C VAL A 3 -6.60 -8.15 -28.74
N ARG A 4 -5.81 -7.62 -27.79
CA ARG A 4 -4.63 -8.32 -27.24
C ARG A 4 -5.03 -9.52 -26.38
N ARG A 5 -6.11 -9.37 -25.61
CA ARG A 5 -6.87 -10.44 -24.96
C ARG A 5 -8.35 -10.09 -24.94
N HIS A 6 -9.19 -11.11 -24.99
CA HIS A 6 -10.64 -11.00 -25.00
C HIS A 6 -11.24 -11.22 -23.59
N CYS A 7 -10.58 -11.97 -22.72
CA CYS A 7 -11.07 -12.32 -21.38
C CYS A 7 -10.32 -11.56 -20.28
N ASP A 8 -11.06 -10.96 -19.34
CA ASP A 8 -10.48 -10.26 -18.17
C ASP A 8 -9.74 -11.21 -17.21
N PRO A 9 -8.70 -10.75 -16.49
CA PRO A 9 -7.88 -11.61 -15.63
C PRO A 9 -8.71 -12.37 -14.59
N ALA A 10 -9.70 -11.70 -13.98
CA ALA A 10 -10.59 -12.28 -12.99
C ALA A 10 -11.36 -13.50 -13.53
N ASN A 11 -11.77 -13.42 -14.80
CA ASN A 11 -12.60 -14.39 -15.48
C ASN A 11 -11.75 -15.55 -16.03
N VAL A 12 -10.58 -15.25 -16.63
CA VAL A 12 -9.53 -16.24 -16.98
C VAL A 12 -9.23 -17.13 -15.78
N LYS A 13 -8.93 -16.52 -14.61
CA LYS A 13 -8.68 -17.27 -13.38
C LYS A 13 -9.86 -18.17 -13.02
N ARG A 14 -11.11 -17.69 -13.05
CA ARG A 14 -12.31 -18.52 -12.75
C ARG A 14 -12.46 -19.75 -13.63
N ILE A 15 -12.19 -19.63 -14.93
CA ILE A 15 -12.29 -20.76 -15.86
C ILE A 15 -11.20 -21.80 -15.54
N TRP A 16 -9.98 -21.35 -15.27
CA TRP A 16 -8.89 -22.20 -14.78
C TRP A 16 -9.25 -22.89 -13.44
N ASP A 17 -9.74 -22.12 -12.45
CA ASP A 17 -10.18 -22.61 -11.14
C ASP A 17 -11.18 -23.77 -11.28
N ALA A 18 -12.19 -23.59 -12.14
CA ALA A 18 -13.23 -24.58 -12.42
C ALA A 18 -12.68 -25.84 -13.09
N ILE A 19 -11.82 -25.67 -14.09
CA ILE A 19 -11.21 -26.79 -14.84
C ILE A 19 -10.36 -27.67 -13.92
N ARG A 20 -9.64 -27.09 -12.96
CA ARG A 20 -8.76 -27.88 -12.09
C ARG A 20 -9.44 -28.46 -10.85
N SER A 21 -10.48 -27.82 -10.34
CA SER A 21 -11.45 -28.48 -9.44
C SER A 21 -11.99 -29.78 -10.05
N GLY A 22 -12.40 -29.75 -11.33
CA GLY A 22 -12.86 -30.96 -12.04
C GLY A 22 -11.75 -31.98 -12.34
N ASN A 23 -10.54 -31.54 -12.69
CA ASN A 23 -9.38 -32.44 -12.88
C ASN A 23 -9.01 -33.19 -11.59
N VAL A 24 -9.07 -32.53 -10.42
CA VAL A 24 -8.85 -33.17 -9.11
C VAL A 24 -9.94 -34.21 -8.82
N ALA A 25 -11.20 -33.91 -9.17
CA ALA A 25 -12.30 -34.87 -9.16
C ALA A 25 -12.20 -35.97 -10.26
N ARG A 26 -11.09 -36.01 -11.04
CA ARG A 26 -10.84 -36.93 -12.17
C ARG A 26 -11.91 -36.90 -13.25
N GLN A 27 -12.60 -35.78 -13.40
CA GLN A 27 -13.74 -35.61 -14.31
C GLN A 27 -13.41 -34.58 -15.40
N ALA A 28 -13.83 -34.87 -16.63
CA ALA A 28 -13.67 -33.93 -17.73
C ALA A 28 -14.56 -32.70 -17.48
N CYS A 29 -14.05 -31.52 -17.83
CA CYS A 29 -14.73 -30.25 -17.58
C CYS A 29 -15.44 -29.79 -18.85
N ASP A 30 -16.75 -29.96 -18.89
CA ASP A 30 -17.63 -29.41 -19.90
C ASP A 30 -18.17 -28.03 -19.48
N VAL A 31 -18.96 -27.40 -20.35
CA VAL A 31 -19.60 -26.10 -20.06
C VAL A 31 -20.51 -26.17 -18.83
N ASN A 32 -21.27 -27.25 -18.65
CA ASN A 32 -22.20 -27.38 -17.52
C ASN A 32 -21.46 -27.50 -16.18
N ARG A 33 -20.28 -28.12 -16.15
CA ARG A 33 -19.45 -28.18 -14.95
C ARG A 33 -18.85 -26.83 -14.60
N ILE A 34 -18.35 -26.09 -15.59
CA ILE A 34 -17.81 -24.74 -15.37
C ILE A 34 -18.93 -23.80 -14.91
N PHE A 35 -20.14 -23.91 -15.47
CA PHE A 35 -21.33 -23.20 -15.00
C PHE A 35 -21.70 -23.56 -13.56
N LYS A 36 -21.84 -24.85 -13.20
CA LYS A 36 -22.13 -25.25 -11.82
C LYS A 36 -21.08 -24.79 -10.81
N PHE A 37 -19.81 -24.77 -11.20
CA PHE A 37 -18.74 -24.23 -10.36
C PHE A 37 -18.86 -22.71 -10.20
N THR A 38 -19.04 -21.97 -11.28
CA THR A 38 -19.06 -20.49 -11.26
C THR A 38 -20.37 -19.93 -10.69
N GLN A 39 -21.50 -20.62 -10.85
CA GLN A 39 -22.77 -20.25 -10.21
C GLN A 39 -22.63 -20.23 -8.68
N ASN A 40 -22.03 -21.26 -8.08
CA ASN A 40 -21.85 -21.36 -6.62
C ASN A 40 -20.98 -20.26 -6.00
N VAL A 41 -20.21 -19.50 -6.77
CA VAL A 41 -19.18 -18.59 -6.23
C VAL A 41 -19.15 -17.21 -6.89
N ASP A 42 -19.86 -17.02 -8.00
CA ASP A 42 -19.92 -15.77 -8.79
C ASP A 42 -21.33 -15.48 -9.39
N ASP A 43 -22.30 -16.39 -9.21
CA ASP A 43 -23.65 -16.39 -9.83
C ASP A 43 -23.66 -16.06 -11.34
N TRP A 44 -22.69 -16.62 -12.08
CA TRP A 44 -22.62 -16.45 -13.53
C TRP A 44 -23.75 -17.20 -14.24
N THR A 45 -24.36 -16.54 -15.22
CA THR A 45 -25.29 -17.18 -16.17
C THR A 45 -24.54 -18.09 -17.14
N LEU A 46 -25.26 -19.07 -17.72
CA LEU A 46 -24.68 -19.99 -18.71
C LEU A 46 -24.09 -19.24 -19.93
N ALA A 47 -24.78 -18.20 -20.42
CA ALA A 47 -24.31 -17.38 -21.54
C ALA A 47 -23.00 -16.62 -21.21
N GLN A 48 -22.82 -16.16 -19.97
CA GLN A 48 -21.54 -15.58 -19.54
C GLN A 48 -20.43 -16.64 -19.49
N VAL A 49 -20.72 -17.84 -19.00
CA VAL A 49 -19.76 -18.96 -18.98
C VAL A 49 -19.31 -19.33 -20.40
N GLU A 50 -20.26 -19.47 -21.33
CA GLU A 50 -20.00 -19.75 -22.74
C GLU A 50 -19.14 -18.65 -23.39
N MET A 51 -19.48 -17.38 -23.14
CA MET A 51 -18.70 -16.23 -23.61
C MET A 51 -17.28 -16.22 -23.04
N TYR A 52 -17.09 -16.37 -21.73
CA TYR A 52 -15.76 -16.37 -21.11
C TYR A 52 -14.91 -17.57 -21.55
N ILE A 53 -15.52 -18.73 -21.81
CA ILE A 53 -14.85 -19.90 -22.41
C ILE A 53 -14.40 -19.56 -23.84
N GLU A 54 -15.26 -18.98 -24.67
CA GLU A 54 -14.93 -18.59 -26.05
C GLU A 54 -13.79 -17.54 -26.08
N GLN A 55 -13.81 -16.57 -25.17
CA GLN A 55 -12.75 -15.59 -25.01
C GLN A 55 -11.42 -16.25 -24.56
N CYS A 56 -11.44 -17.13 -23.55
CA CYS A 56 -10.23 -17.87 -23.13
C CYS A 56 -9.67 -18.81 -24.21
N LEU A 57 -10.51 -19.32 -25.12
CA LEU A 57 -10.07 -20.10 -26.28
C LEU A 57 -9.40 -19.20 -27.34
N LYS A 58 -9.97 -18.02 -27.63
CA LYS A 58 -9.37 -17.01 -28.53
C LYS A 58 -8.01 -16.54 -28.01
N ASP A 59 -7.89 -16.39 -26.69
CA ASP A 59 -6.64 -15.98 -26.03
C ASP A 59 -5.63 -17.14 -25.86
N GLY A 60 -5.99 -18.37 -26.24
CA GLY A 60 -5.12 -19.56 -26.12
C GLY A 60 -4.88 -20.07 -24.69
N LEU A 61 -5.57 -19.50 -23.70
CA LEU A 61 -5.41 -19.75 -22.27
C LEU A 61 -6.05 -21.07 -21.82
N ILE A 62 -7.01 -21.56 -22.61
CA ILE A 62 -7.56 -22.92 -22.54
C ILE A 62 -7.61 -23.54 -23.94
N VAL A 63 -7.74 -24.86 -24.01
CA VAL A 63 -7.85 -25.64 -25.25
C VAL A 63 -8.94 -26.71 -25.12
N TYR A 64 -9.47 -27.16 -26.27
CA TYR A 64 -10.41 -28.27 -26.33
C TYR A 64 -9.77 -29.59 -25.89
N GLY A 65 -10.48 -30.36 -25.08
CA GLY A 65 -10.09 -31.68 -24.61
C GLY A 65 -10.49 -32.80 -25.59
N LEU A 66 -9.50 -33.60 -26.01
CA LEU A 66 -9.69 -34.75 -26.92
C LEU A 66 -10.77 -35.75 -26.46
N THR A 67 -11.91 -35.76 -27.16
CA THR A 67 -12.97 -36.77 -27.03
C THR A 67 -12.65 -38.02 -27.88
N ARG A 68 -12.42 -39.15 -27.21
CA ARG A 68 -12.34 -40.46 -27.88
C ARG A 68 -13.73 -41.12 -27.96
N ARG A 69 -14.59 -40.70 -28.92
CA ARG A 69 -15.58 -41.54 -29.67
C ARG A 69 -16.64 -40.73 -30.41
N SER A 70 -17.11 -41.32 -31.52
CA SER A 70 -18.32 -41.02 -32.32
C SER A 70 -18.42 -39.67 -33.03
N VAL A 71 -19.02 -39.70 -34.22
CA VAL A 71 -19.22 -38.55 -35.13
C VAL A 71 -20.73 -38.20 -35.23
N SER A 72 -21.51 -38.57 -34.20
CA SER A 72 -22.98 -38.51 -34.20
C SER A 72 -23.59 -37.37 -33.38
N ASP A 73 -22.92 -36.91 -32.32
CA ASP A 73 -23.49 -35.98 -31.32
C ASP A 73 -22.57 -34.78 -31.10
N ILE A 74 -22.66 -33.79 -31.99
CA ILE A 74 -21.65 -32.72 -32.13
C ILE A 74 -21.69 -31.69 -30.99
N ASN A 75 -22.84 -31.48 -30.33
CA ASN A 75 -23.04 -30.36 -29.39
C ASN A 75 -22.92 -30.71 -27.89
N SER A 76 -22.77 -31.97 -27.50
CA SER A 76 -22.98 -32.41 -26.10
C SER A 76 -21.74 -32.91 -25.34
N ASN A 77 -20.60 -33.08 -26.01
CA ASN A 77 -19.39 -33.69 -25.42
C ASN A 77 -18.12 -32.80 -25.49
N VAL A 78 -18.26 -31.50 -25.72
CA VAL A 78 -17.11 -30.58 -25.72
C VAL A 78 -16.57 -30.42 -24.30
N THR A 79 -15.26 -30.65 -24.13
CA THR A 79 -14.57 -30.51 -22.84
C THR A 79 -13.38 -29.56 -22.97
N TYR A 80 -12.94 -28.98 -21.85
CA TYR A 80 -11.92 -27.94 -21.81
C TYR A 80 -10.75 -28.32 -20.90
N LYS A 81 -9.56 -27.85 -21.24
CA LYS A 81 -8.31 -28.04 -20.48
C LYS A 81 -7.52 -26.74 -20.47
N ILE A 82 -6.77 -26.50 -19.40
CA ILE A 82 -5.78 -25.43 -19.37
C ILE A 82 -4.68 -25.75 -20.40
N THR A 83 -4.18 -24.72 -21.08
CA THR A 83 -3.08 -24.84 -22.05
C THR A 83 -1.79 -25.32 -21.37
N ASP A 84 -1.05 -26.26 -21.96
CA ASP A 84 0.27 -26.71 -21.45
C ASP A 84 1.45 -26.01 -22.16
N GLN A 85 1.16 -24.90 -22.87
CA GLN A 85 2.16 -24.08 -23.57
C GLN A 85 3.21 -23.50 -22.61
N LYS A 86 4.47 -23.53 -23.07
CA LYS A 86 5.64 -22.98 -22.35
C LYS A 86 5.70 -21.46 -22.52
N LEU A 87 5.03 -20.75 -21.62
CA LEU A 87 4.83 -19.29 -21.63
C LEU A 87 3.97 -18.82 -22.83
N PRO A 88 3.32 -17.65 -22.73
CA PRO A 88 2.71 -17.00 -23.89
C PRO A 88 3.75 -16.66 -24.96
N GLN A 89 3.30 -16.51 -26.21
CA GLN A 89 4.13 -15.85 -27.22
C GLN A 89 4.18 -14.34 -26.93
N PHE A 90 5.33 -13.88 -26.41
CA PHE A 90 5.57 -12.48 -26.12
C PHE A 90 5.96 -11.69 -27.38
N ASP A 91 5.31 -10.53 -27.59
CA ASP A 91 5.69 -9.53 -28.58
C ASP A 91 6.32 -8.26 -27.94
N GLY A 92 6.63 -8.31 -26.64
CA GLY A 92 7.21 -7.21 -25.88
C GLY A 92 6.18 -6.21 -25.33
N LYS A 93 4.90 -6.60 -25.27
CA LYS A 93 3.80 -5.78 -24.74
C LYS A 93 2.98 -6.55 -23.71
N ASP A 94 2.32 -5.81 -22.82
CA ASP A 94 1.31 -6.37 -21.93
C ASP A 94 -0.03 -6.61 -22.65
N TRP A 95 -0.93 -7.37 -22.02
CA TRP A 95 -2.24 -7.73 -22.59
C TRP A 95 -3.40 -6.92 -22.05
N TYR A 96 -3.23 -6.25 -20.92
CA TYR A 96 -4.30 -5.57 -20.19
C TYR A 96 -3.97 -4.07 -20.04
N CYS A 97 -5.00 -3.22 -20.08
CA CYS A 97 -4.77 -1.77 -20.03
C CYS A 97 -4.14 -1.33 -18.71
N PHE A 98 -3.07 -0.53 -18.79
CA PHE A 98 -2.33 -0.09 -17.62
C PHE A 98 -3.12 0.84 -16.68
N GLU A 99 -4.15 1.53 -17.18
CA GLU A 99 -4.98 2.48 -16.42
C GLU A 99 -6.21 1.84 -15.75
N CYS A 100 -6.68 0.66 -16.19
CA CYS A 100 -7.90 0.03 -15.66
C CYS A 100 -7.78 -1.48 -15.39
N HIS A 101 -6.68 -2.13 -15.79
CA HIS A 101 -6.37 -3.56 -15.56
C HIS A 101 -7.29 -4.57 -16.28
N LEU A 102 -8.05 -4.13 -17.28
CA LEU A 102 -8.99 -4.97 -18.06
C LEU A 102 -8.48 -5.30 -19.46
N ALA A 103 -9.10 -6.31 -20.08
CA ALA A 103 -8.83 -6.80 -21.44
C ALA A 103 -9.53 -5.95 -22.52
N GLY A 104 -9.38 -6.31 -23.80
CA GLY A 104 -10.07 -5.68 -24.93
C GLY A 104 -9.15 -5.02 -25.97
N ASP A 105 -9.68 -4.00 -26.66
CA ASP A 105 -8.95 -3.28 -27.71
C ASP A 105 -8.07 -2.17 -27.11
N VAL A 106 -6.76 -2.34 -27.21
CA VAL A 106 -5.75 -1.52 -26.52
C VAL A 106 -4.68 -1.03 -27.49
N ASN A 107 -4.24 0.21 -27.28
CA ASN A 107 -3.15 0.85 -27.99
C ASN A 107 -1.82 0.52 -27.30
N ASP A 108 -0.76 0.28 -28.08
CA ASP A 108 0.58 0.06 -27.56
C ASP A 108 1.30 1.37 -27.24
N CYS A 109 1.96 1.47 -26.09
CA CYS A 109 2.91 2.54 -25.82
C CYS A 109 4.13 2.41 -26.75
N SER A 110 4.56 3.49 -27.39
CA SER A 110 5.74 3.47 -28.26
C SER A 110 7.06 3.23 -27.50
N ASN A 111 7.15 3.66 -26.23
CA ASN A 111 8.41 3.69 -25.47
C ASN A 111 8.57 2.58 -24.41
N CYS A 112 7.55 1.75 -24.14
CA CYS A 112 7.67 0.62 -23.22
C CYS A 112 6.66 -0.50 -23.52
N PHE A 113 6.58 -1.50 -22.64
CA PHE A 113 5.67 -2.66 -22.77
C PHE A 113 4.18 -2.34 -22.52
N ARG A 114 3.87 -1.22 -21.86
CA ARG A 114 2.50 -0.92 -21.39
C ARG A 114 1.53 -0.67 -22.55
N VAL A 115 0.28 -1.08 -22.37
CA VAL A 115 -0.83 -0.89 -23.33
C VAL A 115 -2.00 -0.17 -22.65
N PHE A 116 -2.90 0.46 -23.41
CA PHE A 116 -4.03 1.23 -22.85
C PHE A 116 -5.23 1.35 -23.78
N HIS A 117 -6.46 1.25 -23.26
CA HIS A 117 -7.67 1.48 -24.06
C HIS A 117 -7.73 2.94 -24.56
N PRO A 118 -8.29 3.21 -25.75
CA PRO A 118 -8.58 4.56 -26.21
C PRO A 118 -9.38 5.39 -25.19
N ASP A 119 -10.42 4.81 -24.58
CA ASP A 119 -11.27 5.52 -23.60
C ASP A 119 -10.52 5.90 -22.32
N CYS A 120 -9.47 5.16 -21.96
CA CYS A 120 -8.62 5.48 -20.80
C CYS A 120 -7.67 6.67 -21.05
N ILE A 121 -7.45 7.09 -22.31
CA ILE A 121 -6.58 8.22 -22.65
C ILE A 121 -7.01 9.51 -21.95
N GLN A 122 -8.32 9.76 -21.82
CA GLN A 122 -8.80 10.99 -21.17
C GLN A 122 -8.58 11.00 -19.65
N HIS A 123 -8.45 9.82 -19.02
CA HIS A 123 -8.05 9.71 -17.61
C HIS A 123 -6.53 9.91 -17.46
N ALA A 124 -5.73 9.31 -18.34
CA ALA A 124 -4.29 9.52 -18.43
C ALA A 124 -3.92 11.00 -18.65
N LYS A 125 -4.59 11.69 -19.58
CA LYS A 125 -4.42 13.13 -19.84
C LYS A 125 -4.62 13.99 -18.59
N ARG A 126 -5.64 13.69 -17.76
CA ARG A 126 -5.89 14.40 -16.50
C ARG A 126 -4.78 14.16 -15.46
N LYS A 127 -4.28 12.93 -15.35
CA LYS A 127 -3.15 12.59 -14.46
C LYS A 127 -1.87 13.32 -14.90
N PHE A 128 -1.59 13.33 -16.20
CA PHE A 128 -0.45 14.03 -16.77
C PHE A 128 -0.52 15.55 -16.56
N GLU A 129 -1.66 16.19 -16.84
CA GLU A 129 -1.80 17.65 -16.67
C GLU A 129 -1.60 18.08 -15.22
N LEU A 130 -2.13 17.30 -14.26
CA LEU A 130 -1.89 17.52 -12.83
C LEU A 130 -0.41 17.30 -12.44
N HIS A 131 0.32 16.41 -13.11
CA HIS A 131 1.77 16.30 -12.90
C HIS A 131 2.50 17.50 -13.51
N ARG A 132 2.12 17.91 -14.73
CA ARG A 132 2.70 19.03 -15.48
C ARG A 132 2.60 20.34 -14.69
N SER A 133 1.41 20.65 -14.15
CA SER A 133 1.17 21.86 -13.36
C SER A 133 1.89 21.89 -12.00
N ASN A 134 2.34 20.74 -11.49
CA ASN A 134 3.10 20.65 -10.23
C ASN A 134 4.61 20.59 -10.45
N THR A 135 5.07 20.27 -11.67
CA THR A 135 6.50 20.12 -12.01
C THR A 135 7.05 21.31 -12.80
N ILE A 136 6.21 22.05 -13.54
CA ILE A 136 6.63 23.17 -14.40
C ILE A 136 6.06 24.50 -13.86
N ASN A 137 6.94 25.43 -13.49
CA ASN A 137 6.53 26.83 -13.29
C ASN A 137 6.30 27.49 -14.65
N LEU A 138 5.11 28.05 -14.85
CA LEU A 138 4.59 28.51 -16.15
C LEU A 138 5.05 29.94 -16.57
N ASP A 139 6.14 30.45 -15.99
CA ASP A 139 6.71 31.78 -16.25
C ASP A 139 7.71 31.78 -17.43
N LEU A 140 7.31 31.28 -18.61
CA LEU A 140 8.13 31.35 -19.83
C LEU A 140 7.34 31.82 -21.06
N SER A 141 7.69 33.00 -21.55
CA SER A 141 7.13 33.64 -22.75
C SER A 141 7.79 33.16 -24.06
N ASN A 142 8.23 31.91 -24.14
CA ASN A 142 8.89 31.31 -25.30
C ASN A 142 8.02 30.23 -25.95
N SER A 143 7.45 30.53 -27.11
CA SER A 143 6.47 29.67 -27.80
C SER A 143 7.02 28.34 -28.35
N ASN A 144 8.35 28.19 -28.45
CA ASN A 144 8.98 27.16 -29.29
C ASN A 144 9.44 25.89 -28.54
N GLU A 145 9.21 25.80 -27.22
CA GLU A 145 9.50 24.59 -26.42
C GLU A 145 8.24 23.85 -25.92
N ASN A 146 7.04 24.36 -26.22
CA ASN A 146 5.77 23.82 -25.69
C ASN A 146 5.51 22.35 -26.08
N ASP A 147 5.88 21.95 -27.30
CA ASP A 147 5.64 20.61 -27.86
C ASP A 147 6.25 19.48 -27.00
N LYS A 148 7.34 19.76 -26.26
CA LYS A 148 7.95 18.80 -25.31
C LYS A 148 7.01 18.42 -24.16
N TYR A 149 6.07 19.31 -23.83
CA TYR A 149 5.23 19.22 -22.63
C TYR A 149 3.76 18.91 -22.95
N GLU A 150 3.43 18.57 -24.20
CA GLU A 150 2.10 18.07 -24.59
C GLU A 150 1.96 16.56 -24.35
N PHE A 151 0.73 16.09 -24.09
CA PHE A 151 0.43 14.67 -23.94
C PHE A 151 0.39 13.95 -25.30
N SER A 152 1.28 12.97 -25.49
CA SER A 152 1.26 12.12 -26.68
C SER A 152 0.38 10.89 -26.49
N GLU A 153 -0.66 10.75 -27.32
CA GLU A 153 -1.53 9.56 -27.34
C GLU A 153 -0.85 8.29 -27.84
N LYS A 154 0.37 8.39 -28.39
CA LYS A 154 1.23 7.26 -28.76
C LYS A 154 2.01 6.69 -27.57
N LEU A 155 1.85 7.27 -26.39
CA LEU A 155 2.56 6.93 -25.16
C LEU A 155 1.57 6.69 -24.02
N CYS A 156 1.90 5.72 -23.16
CA CYS A 156 1.18 5.58 -21.89
C CYS A 156 1.47 6.78 -20.97
N ASN A 157 0.56 7.04 -20.04
CA ASN A 157 0.66 8.09 -19.02
C ASN A 157 2.05 8.21 -18.37
N ILE A 158 2.61 7.08 -17.92
CA ILE A 158 3.95 7.00 -17.30
C ILE A 158 5.06 7.47 -18.25
N CYS A 159 5.00 7.14 -19.55
CA CYS A 159 6.01 7.60 -20.50
C CYS A 159 5.85 9.08 -20.84
N ASN A 160 4.62 9.62 -20.88
CA ASN A 160 4.41 11.06 -21.00
C ASN A 160 5.00 11.80 -19.78
N ILE A 161 4.77 11.30 -18.56
CA ILE A 161 5.36 11.87 -17.32
C ILE A 161 6.89 11.79 -17.33
N ILE A 162 7.47 10.64 -17.69
CA ILE A 162 8.94 10.45 -17.78
C ILE A 162 9.58 11.39 -18.80
N ASN A 163 8.92 11.66 -19.93
CA ASN A 163 9.45 12.57 -20.96
C ASN A 163 9.54 14.05 -20.50
N ILE A 164 8.75 14.46 -19.51
CA ILE A 164 8.73 15.85 -19.00
C ILE A 164 9.50 16.05 -17.70
N GLU A 165 9.89 14.98 -16.99
CA GLU A 165 10.66 15.07 -15.75
C GLU A 165 12.17 15.14 -16.05
N GLU A 166 12.81 16.23 -15.61
CA GLU A 166 14.22 16.47 -15.90
C GLU A 166 15.16 15.86 -14.85
N MET A 167 16.35 15.46 -15.31
CA MET A 167 17.45 14.97 -14.47
C MET A 167 18.02 16.10 -13.61
N THR A 168 17.43 16.32 -12.45
CA THR A 168 17.87 17.34 -11.47
C THR A 168 18.55 16.75 -10.23
N TRP A 169 18.85 15.43 -10.23
CA TRP A 169 19.26 14.67 -9.03
C TRP A 169 20.60 13.98 -9.22
N ASN A 170 21.43 13.88 -8.17
CA ASN A 170 22.58 12.98 -8.20
C ASN A 170 22.06 11.52 -8.15
N LYS A 171 22.41 10.70 -9.14
CA LYS A 171 21.89 9.33 -9.28
C LYS A 171 22.13 8.45 -8.05
N ILE A 172 23.33 8.53 -7.45
CA ILE A 172 23.68 7.74 -6.26
C ILE A 172 22.88 8.25 -5.06
N GLU A 173 22.72 9.58 -4.93
CA GLU A 173 21.94 10.19 -3.86
C GLU A 173 20.45 9.83 -3.93
N LEU A 174 19.86 9.89 -5.13
CA LEU A 174 18.48 9.49 -5.41
C LEU A 174 18.24 8.04 -4.98
N ASN A 175 19.04 7.10 -5.49
CA ASN A 175 18.90 5.68 -5.15
C ASN A 175 19.17 5.42 -3.66
N TYR A 176 20.05 6.17 -2.99
CA TYR A 176 20.20 6.05 -1.54
C TYR A 176 18.90 6.41 -0.82
N LEU A 177 18.25 7.52 -1.18
CA LEU A 177 17.04 7.99 -0.50
C LEU A 177 15.78 7.17 -0.83
N LEU A 178 15.68 6.63 -2.04
CA LEU A 178 14.60 5.70 -2.42
C LEU A 178 14.55 4.44 -1.54
N LYS A 179 15.64 4.08 -0.84
CA LYS A 179 15.64 2.97 0.14
C LYS A 179 14.70 3.22 1.31
N PHE A 180 14.49 4.47 1.72
CA PHE A 180 13.53 4.80 2.78
C PHE A 180 12.09 4.68 2.30
N VAL A 181 11.82 5.09 1.04
CA VAL A 181 10.52 4.88 0.39
C VAL A 181 10.19 3.39 0.33
N LEU A 182 11.11 2.57 -0.20
CA LEU A 182 10.96 1.12 -0.25
C LEU A 182 10.91 0.46 1.14
N TYR A 183 11.59 1.03 2.15
CA TYR A 183 11.49 0.54 3.52
C TYR A 183 10.09 0.75 4.11
N ARG A 184 9.42 1.88 3.83
CA ARG A 184 8.03 2.06 4.25
C ARG A 184 7.07 1.24 3.42
N ILE A 185 7.10 1.32 2.10
CA ILE A 185 6.02 0.75 1.27
C ILE A 185 6.04 -0.78 1.16
N ARG A 186 7.16 -1.45 1.49
CA ARG A 186 7.23 -2.93 1.50
C ARG A 186 6.25 -3.58 2.48
N THR A 187 5.81 -2.86 3.51
CA THR A 187 4.95 -3.44 4.57
C THR A 187 3.48 -3.58 4.15
N TRP A 188 3.09 -2.98 3.03
CA TRP A 188 1.72 -3.05 2.52
C TRP A 188 1.37 -4.39 1.86
N LEU A 189 2.35 -5.11 1.29
CA LEU A 189 2.11 -6.32 0.51
C LEU A 189 2.95 -7.50 1.03
N PRO A 190 2.51 -8.76 0.82
CA PRO A 190 3.35 -9.93 1.03
C PRO A 190 4.62 -9.90 0.18
N ASN A 191 5.68 -10.59 0.63
CA ASN A 191 6.98 -10.68 -0.07
C ASN A 191 6.86 -11.09 -1.55
N THR A 192 5.86 -11.91 -1.87
CA THR A 192 5.52 -12.32 -3.24
C THR A 192 4.14 -11.79 -3.59
N ILE A 193 3.99 -11.06 -4.71
CA ILE A 193 2.70 -10.53 -5.20
C ILE A 193 1.60 -11.60 -5.30
N THR A 194 1.98 -12.84 -5.57
CA THR A 194 1.04 -13.94 -5.79
C THR A 194 0.47 -14.53 -4.50
N HIS A 195 0.99 -14.16 -3.34
CA HIS A 195 0.45 -14.59 -2.04
C HIS A 195 -0.77 -13.73 -1.68
N THR A 196 -1.71 -14.34 -0.96
CA THR A 196 -2.97 -13.73 -0.50
C THR A 196 -2.82 -13.29 0.96
N MET A 197 -3.45 -12.18 1.33
CA MET A 197 -3.41 -11.61 2.69
C MET A 197 -4.46 -12.23 3.63
N ALA A 198 -5.55 -12.77 3.07
CA ALA A 198 -6.57 -13.51 3.82
C ALA A 198 -6.14 -14.96 4.10
N ALA A 199 -6.53 -15.48 5.27
CA ALA A 199 -6.40 -16.89 5.62
C ALA A 199 -7.52 -17.72 4.97
N GLU A 200 -7.54 -17.81 3.64
CA GLU A 200 -8.43 -18.72 2.90
C GLU A 200 -7.88 -20.16 2.90
N ASP A 201 -8.79 -21.15 2.83
CA ASP A 201 -8.46 -22.58 2.62
C ASP A 201 -7.86 -22.82 1.22
N ARG A 202 -6.58 -22.46 1.09
CA ARG A 202 -5.70 -22.69 -0.06
C ARG A 202 -5.82 -24.16 -0.52
N PRO A 203 -6.49 -24.46 -1.65
CA PRO A 203 -6.80 -25.85 -2.00
C PRO A 203 -5.53 -26.68 -2.23
N THR A 204 -5.58 -27.99 -2.02
CA THR A 204 -4.37 -28.86 -2.10
C THR A 204 -3.72 -28.95 -3.48
N TRP A 205 -4.42 -28.54 -4.54
CA TRP A 205 -3.82 -28.35 -5.85
C TRP A 205 -2.91 -27.11 -5.89
N LEU A 206 -3.10 -26.11 -5.01
CA LEU A 206 -2.43 -24.79 -4.99
C LEU A 206 -1.03 -24.86 -4.39
N THR A 207 -0.08 -25.40 -5.15
CA THR A 207 1.36 -25.17 -4.94
C THR A 207 1.77 -23.80 -5.49
N ASP A 208 2.92 -23.28 -5.08
CA ASP A 208 3.42 -22.00 -5.57
C ASP A 208 3.81 -22.07 -7.07
N THR A 209 4.00 -23.28 -7.62
CA THR A 209 4.46 -23.46 -9.01
C THR A 209 3.43 -23.01 -10.06
N GLU A 210 2.15 -22.82 -9.70
CA GLU A 210 1.18 -22.08 -10.54
C GLU A 210 0.56 -20.84 -9.89
N LEU A 211 1.02 -20.43 -8.71
CA LEU A 211 1.11 -19.00 -8.45
C LEU A 211 2.06 -18.35 -9.47
N THR A 212 3.24 -18.94 -9.67
CA THR A 212 4.23 -18.51 -10.67
C THR A 212 3.78 -18.72 -12.12
N TRP A 213 3.23 -19.89 -12.51
CA TRP A 213 2.70 -20.07 -13.87
C TRP A 213 1.54 -19.11 -14.17
N ARG A 214 0.60 -18.84 -13.24
CA ARG A 214 -0.48 -17.87 -13.50
C ARG A 214 0.06 -16.47 -13.68
N ALA A 215 1.02 -16.02 -12.87
CA ALA A 215 1.68 -14.72 -13.04
C ALA A 215 2.26 -14.59 -14.46
N ASN A 216 3.07 -15.57 -14.87
CA ASN A 216 3.71 -15.63 -16.19
C ASN A 216 2.73 -15.82 -17.37
N GLN A 217 1.44 -16.09 -17.09
CA GLN A 217 0.36 -16.22 -18.09
C GLN A 217 -0.64 -15.06 -18.01
N LEU A 218 -0.46 -14.09 -17.09
CA LEU A 218 -1.41 -13.00 -16.83
C LEU A 218 -0.79 -11.59 -16.92
N PHE A 219 0.52 -11.39 -16.81
CA PHE A 219 1.16 -10.09 -17.07
C PHE A 219 2.51 -10.27 -17.75
N PHE A 220 2.99 -9.24 -18.44
CA PHE A 220 4.24 -9.34 -19.22
C PHE A 220 5.50 -9.16 -18.35
N GLU A 221 5.60 -8.04 -17.61
CA GLU A 221 6.75 -7.78 -16.73
C GLU A 221 6.45 -8.20 -15.29
N HIS A 222 7.19 -9.18 -14.76
CA HIS A 222 7.15 -9.50 -13.33
C HIS A 222 7.97 -8.48 -12.53
N ARG A 223 7.29 -7.71 -11.69
CA ARG A 223 7.89 -6.70 -10.82
C ARG A 223 7.31 -6.77 -9.42
N ASP A 224 8.16 -6.85 -8.42
CA ASP A 224 7.83 -6.89 -6.99
C ASP A 224 8.82 -6.04 -6.15
N MET A 225 8.67 -6.05 -4.83
CA MET A 225 9.55 -5.31 -3.90
C MET A 225 11.02 -5.73 -4.00
N SER A 226 11.33 -6.99 -4.33
CA SER A 226 12.69 -7.50 -4.47
C SER A 226 13.33 -7.03 -5.77
N VAL A 227 12.58 -7.00 -6.88
CA VAL A 227 13.02 -6.40 -8.15
C VAL A 227 13.34 -4.91 -7.95
N ILE A 228 12.48 -4.20 -7.21
CA ILE A 228 12.72 -2.79 -6.86
C ILE A 228 13.96 -2.67 -5.97
N GLU A 229 14.14 -3.50 -4.94
CA GLU A 229 15.32 -3.46 -4.08
C GLU A 229 16.63 -3.70 -4.84
N VAL A 230 16.63 -4.64 -5.80
CA VAL A 230 17.78 -4.85 -6.71
C VAL A 230 18.06 -3.58 -7.51
N ASN A 231 17.05 -3.02 -8.20
CA ASN A 231 17.20 -1.80 -8.99
C ASN A 231 17.72 -0.60 -8.16
N ILE A 232 17.28 -0.43 -6.91
CA ILE A 232 17.81 0.61 -6.04
C ILE A 232 19.28 0.32 -5.67
N ASN A 233 19.62 -0.93 -5.36
CA ASN A 233 20.99 -1.30 -4.96
C ASN A 233 22.00 -1.29 -6.13
N THR A 234 21.57 -1.52 -7.36
CA THR A 234 22.38 -1.36 -8.59
C THR A 234 22.42 0.08 -9.10
N THR A 235 21.75 1.03 -8.43
CA THR A 235 21.59 2.43 -8.86
C THR A 235 20.97 2.58 -10.26
N SER A 236 19.96 1.76 -10.56
CA SER A 236 19.27 1.73 -11.86
C SER A 236 18.50 3.03 -12.11
N TYR A 237 17.77 3.56 -11.13
CA TYR A 237 16.88 4.72 -11.31
C TYR A 237 17.65 6.03 -11.51
N SER A 238 17.27 6.76 -12.54
CA SER A 238 17.81 8.04 -12.97
C SER A 238 16.92 9.19 -12.49
N ILE A 239 15.60 9.02 -12.58
CA ILE A 239 14.59 9.99 -12.11
C ILE A 239 13.53 9.35 -11.22
N LEU A 240 12.76 10.17 -10.50
CA LEU A 240 11.74 9.71 -9.53
C LEU A 240 10.58 8.98 -10.22
N SER A 241 10.23 9.38 -11.44
CA SER A 241 9.13 8.77 -12.21
C SER A 241 9.47 7.37 -12.76
N GLU A 242 10.75 7.01 -12.90
CA GLU A 242 11.14 5.62 -13.17
C GLU A 242 10.89 4.73 -11.94
N PHE A 243 11.24 5.19 -10.73
CA PHE A 243 10.91 4.45 -9.51
C PHE A 243 9.39 4.33 -9.31
N LEU A 244 8.63 5.41 -9.55
CA LEU A 244 7.17 5.33 -9.50
C LEU A 244 6.59 4.41 -10.58
N ALA A 245 7.18 4.37 -11.79
CA ALA A 245 6.80 3.41 -12.82
C ALA A 245 6.98 1.95 -12.35
N ASP A 246 7.91 1.68 -11.43
CA ASP A 246 8.09 0.38 -10.82
C ASP A 246 7.02 0.08 -9.77
N VAL A 247 6.71 1.03 -8.87
CA VAL A 247 5.62 0.91 -7.88
C VAL A 247 4.24 0.76 -8.57
N PHE A 248 3.98 1.48 -9.67
CA PHE A 248 2.75 1.33 -10.44
C PHE A 248 2.67 -0.04 -11.16
N THR A 249 3.79 -0.64 -11.59
CA THR A 249 3.76 -2.01 -12.15
C THR A 249 3.43 -3.04 -11.08
N VAL A 250 3.92 -2.88 -9.84
CA VAL A 250 3.49 -3.72 -8.70
C VAL A 250 1.98 -3.65 -8.52
N GLN A 251 1.40 -2.44 -8.48
CA GLN A 251 -0.06 -2.25 -8.37
C GLN A 251 -0.81 -2.90 -9.54
N HIS A 252 -0.34 -2.73 -10.78
CA HIS A 252 -0.95 -3.30 -11.98
C HIS A 252 -0.95 -4.85 -11.95
N ASN A 253 0.18 -5.46 -11.55
CA ASN A 253 0.30 -6.90 -11.43
C ASN A 253 -0.58 -7.47 -10.30
N VAL A 254 -0.71 -6.76 -9.17
CA VAL A 254 -1.66 -7.10 -8.08
C VAL A 254 -3.11 -7.03 -8.57
N ALA A 255 -3.48 -5.99 -9.32
CA ALA A 255 -4.82 -5.82 -9.88
C ALA A 255 -5.23 -6.97 -10.81
N ILE A 256 -4.30 -7.42 -11.64
CA ILE A 256 -4.47 -8.57 -12.53
C ILE A 256 -4.50 -9.88 -11.73
N PHE A 257 -3.56 -10.08 -10.80
CA PHE A 257 -3.36 -11.37 -10.13
C PHE A 257 -4.43 -11.68 -9.08
N HIS A 258 -4.86 -10.68 -8.30
CA HIS A 258 -5.93 -10.83 -7.31
C HIS A 258 -7.25 -10.28 -7.86
N GLY A 259 -7.33 -8.97 -8.09
CA GLY A 259 -8.50 -8.27 -8.64
C GLY A 259 -8.67 -6.90 -7.98
N ILE A 260 -9.24 -5.93 -8.70
CA ILE A 260 -9.42 -4.55 -8.20
C ILE A 260 -10.31 -4.38 -6.94
N ASP A 261 -11.00 -5.43 -6.49
CA ASP A 261 -11.78 -5.42 -5.23
C ASP A 261 -11.11 -6.25 -4.12
N SER A 262 -9.90 -6.78 -4.35
CA SER A 262 -9.20 -7.60 -3.36
C SER A 262 -8.55 -6.73 -2.27
N GLN A 263 -8.23 -7.36 -1.13
CA GLN A 263 -7.51 -6.68 -0.05
C GLN A 263 -6.10 -6.27 -0.49
N GLU A 264 -5.45 -7.10 -1.32
CA GLU A 264 -4.13 -6.84 -1.89
C GLU A 264 -4.14 -5.62 -2.83
N TYR A 265 -5.19 -5.42 -3.65
CA TYR A 265 -5.27 -4.22 -4.50
C TYR A 265 -5.49 -2.96 -3.66
N GLN A 266 -6.36 -3.00 -2.65
CA GLN A 266 -6.54 -1.89 -1.72
C GLN A 266 -5.21 -1.56 -0.99
N ALA A 267 -4.48 -2.57 -0.54
CA ALA A 267 -3.15 -2.38 0.04
C ALA A 267 -2.13 -1.82 -0.99
N ALA A 268 -2.23 -2.21 -2.26
CA ALA A 268 -1.41 -1.64 -3.34
C ALA A 268 -1.78 -0.18 -3.70
N GLU A 269 -3.03 0.25 -3.53
CA GLU A 269 -3.42 1.66 -3.62
C GLU A 269 -2.80 2.48 -2.47
N LEU A 270 -2.81 1.94 -1.25
CA LEU A 270 -2.18 2.56 -0.08
C LEU A 270 -0.65 2.64 -0.24
N MET A 271 -0.03 1.58 -0.75
CA MET A 271 1.39 1.52 -1.17
C MET A 271 1.73 2.61 -2.19
N VAL A 272 0.93 2.77 -3.24
CA VAL A 272 1.11 3.80 -4.28
C VAL A 272 0.97 5.21 -3.70
N ARG A 273 -0.08 5.45 -2.90
CA ARG A 273 -0.32 6.74 -2.25
C ARG A 273 0.84 7.13 -1.33
N ASP A 274 1.33 6.18 -0.54
CA ASP A 274 2.44 6.40 0.40
C ASP A 274 3.78 6.59 -0.33
N ALA A 275 4.00 5.95 -1.48
CA ALA A 275 5.16 6.19 -2.35
C ALA A 275 5.10 7.59 -2.97
N LEU A 276 3.94 8.00 -3.48
CA LEU A 276 3.71 9.34 -4.04
C LEU A 276 3.91 10.44 -3.00
N HIS A 277 3.50 10.21 -1.75
CA HIS A 277 3.76 11.12 -0.64
C HIS A 277 5.27 11.34 -0.44
N ASP A 278 6.07 10.27 -0.35
CA ASP A 278 7.52 10.43 -0.16
C ASP A 278 8.24 11.02 -1.37
N VAL A 279 7.80 10.72 -2.59
CA VAL A 279 8.32 11.38 -3.79
C VAL A 279 7.98 12.88 -3.77
N SER A 280 6.81 13.27 -3.26
CA SER A 280 6.47 14.67 -3.03
C SER A 280 7.34 15.33 -1.94
N GLU A 281 7.64 14.61 -0.84
CA GLU A 281 8.53 15.12 0.22
C GLU A 281 9.96 15.30 -0.25
N LEU A 282 10.48 14.33 -1.01
CA LEU A 282 11.76 14.43 -1.72
C LEU A 282 11.76 15.67 -2.63
N LYS A 283 10.79 15.81 -3.54
CA LYS A 283 10.67 16.98 -4.43
C LYS A 283 10.54 18.31 -3.67
N THR A 284 9.99 18.30 -2.46
CA THR A 284 9.84 19.50 -1.63
C THR A 284 11.15 19.90 -0.95
N CYS A 285 11.83 18.97 -0.28
CA CYS A 285 13.22 19.17 0.15
C CYS A 285 13.94 17.84 0.47
N ILE A 286 14.87 17.48 -0.41
CA ILE A 286 15.76 16.32 -0.31
C ILE A 286 16.48 16.19 1.05
N ASP A 287 16.92 17.32 1.64
CA ASP A 287 17.67 17.34 2.89
C ASP A 287 16.76 17.20 4.12
N CYS A 288 15.60 17.85 4.13
CA CYS A 288 14.60 17.60 5.18
C CYS A 288 14.14 16.13 5.16
N TYR A 289 13.88 15.57 3.98
CA TYR A 289 13.54 14.16 3.83
C TYR A 289 14.68 13.27 4.36
N ARG A 290 15.92 13.50 3.93
CA ARG A 290 17.12 12.80 4.43
C ARG A 290 17.21 12.84 5.95
N HIS A 291 17.24 14.02 6.56
CA HIS A 291 17.48 14.15 8.00
C HIS A 291 16.34 13.51 8.82
N SER A 292 15.10 13.60 8.35
CA SER A 292 13.94 12.99 9.02
C SER A 292 13.90 11.45 8.94
N ASN A 293 14.61 10.85 7.98
CA ASN A 293 14.73 9.39 7.82
C ASN A 293 16.02 8.84 8.44
N GLU A 294 17.17 9.45 8.16
CA GLU A 294 18.47 9.01 8.73
C GLU A 294 18.58 9.25 10.24
N LYS A 295 17.96 10.33 10.75
CA LYS A 295 17.96 10.75 12.17
C LYS A 295 19.33 10.60 12.86
N ILE A 296 20.39 11.03 12.19
CA ILE A 296 21.80 10.74 12.54
C ILE A 296 22.22 11.14 13.97
N ASN A 297 21.46 12.01 14.62
CA ASN A 297 21.52 12.28 16.05
C ASN A 297 20.13 12.73 16.54
N ALA A 298 19.92 12.80 17.85
CA ALA A 298 18.63 13.20 18.45
C ALA A 298 18.17 14.62 18.04
N ARG A 299 19.07 15.49 17.58
CA ARG A 299 18.82 16.85 17.09
C ARG A 299 18.80 16.92 15.55
N TRP A 300 18.40 15.85 14.87
CA TRP A 300 18.38 15.77 13.40
C TRP A 300 17.68 16.95 12.71
N PHE A 301 16.63 17.52 13.32
CA PHE A 301 15.90 18.66 12.77
C PHE A 301 16.69 19.98 12.83
N CYS A 302 17.73 20.05 13.65
CA CYS A 302 18.67 21.18 13.70
C CYS A 302 19.64 21.24 12.52
N LEU A 303 19.77 20.16 11.76
CA LEU A 303 20.68 20.13 10.61
C LEU A 303 20.21 21.16 9.55
N PRO A 304 21.14 21.92 8.95
CA PRO A 304 20.85 22.82 7.86
C PRO A 304 20.79 22.07 6.53
N CYS A 305 19.87 22.49 5.67
CA CYS A 305 19.73 22.00 4.30
C CYS A 305 20.63 22.82 3.36
N ARG A 306 21.03 22.25 2.21
CA ARG A 306 21.87 22.90 1.19
C ARG A 306 21.32 24.26 0.77
N ASN A 307 19.99 24.35 0.66
CA ASN A 307 19.24 25.60 0.58
C ASN A 307 18.58 25.84 1.96
N PRO A 308 19.05 26.81 2.77
CA PRO A 308 18.49 27.06 4.10
C PRO A 308 17.01 27.46 4.07
N HIS A 309 16.19 26.77 4.85
CA HIS A 309 14.77 27.10 5.01
C HIS A 309 14.58 28.40 5.81
N SER A 310 13.69 29.27 5.32
CA SER A 310 13.30 30.50 6.00
C SER A 310 12.74 30.21 7.39
N LEU A 311 13.29 30.87 8.41
CA LEU A 311 12.89 30.69 9.80
C LEU A 311 11.81 31.72 10.18
N VAL A 312 10.74 31.26 10.83
CA VAL A 312 9.56 32.07 11.14
C VAL A 312 8.97 31.75 12.51
N TRP A 313 8.25 32.71 13.07
CA TRP A 313 7.25 32.47 14.10
C TRP A 313 5.91 32.22 13.41
N ALA A 314 5.40 30.99 13.47
CA ALA A 314 4.09 30.63 12.91
C ALA A 314 3.08 30.36 14.02
N LYS A 315 1.80 30.64 13.78
CA LYS A 315 0.72 30.47 14.76
C LYS A 315 -0.47 29.71 14.15
N GLN A 316 -0.88 28.63 14.83
CA GLN A 316 -2.16 27.97 14.59
C GLN A 316 -3.31 28.63 15.38
N LYS A 317 -4.56 28.38 14.96
CA LYS A 317 -5.76 28.79 15.70
C LYS A 317 -5.82 28.05 17.04
N GLY A 318 -5.90 28.78 18.15
CA GLY A 318 -5.90 28.23 19.51
C GLY A 318 -4.53 28.20 20.20
N TYR A 319 -3.44 28.27 19.44
CA TYR A 319 -2.07 28.11 19.95
C TYR A 319 -1.31 29.46 20.00
N PRO A 320 -0.21 29.57 20.78
CA PRO A 320 0.71 30.70 20.71
C PRO A 320 1.49 30.74 19.38
N TYR A 321 2.32 31.76 19.20
CA TYR A 321 3.36 31.72 18.16
C TYR A 321 4.45 30.71 18.55
N TRP A 322 4.91 29.93 17.59
CA TRP A 322 5.91 28.87 17.79
C TRP A 322 6.98 28.94 16.67
N PRO A 323 8.25 28.63 16.97
CA PRO A 323 9.31 28.67 15.96
C PRO A 323 9.16 27.54 14.93
N ALA A 324 9.38 27.83 13.65
CA ALA A 324 9.27 26.87 12.55
C ALA A 324 10.24 27.16 11.39
N LYS A 325 10.51 26.11 10.59
CA LYS A 325 11.08 26.20 9.24
C LYS A 325 9.94 26.30 8.22
N VAL A 326 10.01 27.23 7.27
CA VAL A 326 9.14 27.24 6.07
C VAL A 326 9.67 26.20 5.10
N ILE A 327 8.91 25.13 4.90
CA ILE A 327 9.23 24.00 4.02
C ILE A 327 8.87 24.34 2.57
N ARG A 328 7.70 24.97 2.35
CA ARG A 328 7.23 25.45 1.05
C ARG A 328 6.38 26.70 1.25
N GLU A 329 6.38 27.62 0.29
CA GLU A 329 5.58 28.83 0.31
C GLU A 329 4.67 28.92 -0.92
N THR A 330 3.44 29.38 -0.73
CA THR A 330 2.47 29.69 -1.79
C THR A 330 2.11 31.17 -1.70
N ASN A 331 1.26 31.71 -2.57
CA ASN A 331 0.87 33.12 -2.50
C ASN A 331 0.15 33.49 -1.18
N THR A 332 -0.65 32.58 -0.61
CA THR A 332 -1.52 32.85 0.56
C THR A 332 -1.10 32.11 1.84
N HIS A 333 -0.42 30.96 1.72
CA HIS A 333 -0.05 30.11 2.87
C HIS A 333 1.42 29.68 2.83
N CYS A 334 2.00 29.50 4.01
CA CYS A 334 3.29 28.84 4.22
C CYS A 334 3.05 27.43 4.78
N ASP A 335 3.69 26.44 4.17
CA ASP A 335 3.81 25.08 4.67
C ASP A 335 5.00 25.07 5.64
N VAL A 336 4.73 24.95 6.95
CA VAL A 336 5.74 25.11 8.00
C VAL A 336 5.90 23.82 8.82
N ARG A 337 7.12 23.57 9.29
CA ARG A 337 7.45 22.49 10.22
C ARG A 337 8.06 23.05 11.49
N TYR A 338 7.44 22.78 12.63
CA TYR A 338 7.75 23.37 13.92
C TYR A 338 8.99 22.73 14.57
N PHE A 339 9.72 23.53 15.36
CA PHE A 339 10.75 23.02 16.28
C PHE A 339 10.09 22.47 17.56
N GLY A 340 10.73 21.49 18.19
CA GLY A 340 10.26 20.79 19.39
C GLY A 340 9.15 19.77 19.14
N GLY A 341 8.82 19.02 20.20
CA GLY A 341 7.78 17.99 20.18
C GLY A 341 8.05 16.90 19.15
N LYS A 342 7.04 16.62 18.31
CA LYS A 342 7.10 15.61 17.22
C LYS A 342 7.50 16.21 15.87
N HIS A 343 8.03 17.45 15.84
CA HIS A 343 8.34 18.22 14.62
C HIS A 343 7.15 18.30 13.66
N GLU A 344 6.01 18.72 14.20
CA GLU A 344 4.71 18.78 13.53
C GLU A 344 4.71 19.75 12.34
N ARG A 345 3.82 19.49 11.37
CA ARG A 345 3.72 20.25 10.13
C ARG A 345 2.33 20.85 9.97
N ALA A 346 2.25 22.07 9.44
CA ALA A 346 0.98 22.77 9.24
C ALA A 346 1.01 23.72 8.05
N MET A 347 -0.13 23.85 7.37
CA MET A 347 -0.37 24.91 6.39
C MET A 347 -0.92 26.15 7.11
N ILE A 348 -0.16 27.25 7.13
CA ILE A 348 -0.47 28.46 7.91
C ILE A 348 -0.64 29.64 6.96
N HIS A 349 -1.79 30.34 7.03
CA HIS A 349 -2.02 31.55 6.25
C HIS A 349 -1.04 32.66 6.64
N LYS A 350 -0.49 33.39 5.66
CA LYS A 350 0.65 34.32 5.88
C LYS A 350 0.41 35.38 6.96
N SER A 351 -0.84 35.79 7.21
CA SER A 351 -1.20 36.70 8.31
C SER A 351 -0.85 36.18 9.72
N PHE A 352 -0.64 34.87 9.87
CA PHE A 352 -0.24 34.21 11.12
C PHE A 352 1.23 33.75 11.11
N VAL A 353 2.00 34.18 10.12
CA VAL A 353 3.45 33.96 10.01
C VAL A 353 4.16 35.30 10.22
N LYS A 354 5.27 35.30 10.97
CA LYS A 354 6.12 36.47 11.19
C LYS A 354 7.60 36.10 11.01
N PRO A 355 8.47 36.99 10.50
CA PRO A 355 9.90 36.74 10.42
C PRO A 355 10.50 36.40 11.78
N ILE A 356 11.46 35.47 11.87
CA ILE A 356 12.05 35.06 13.16
C ILE A 356 12.76 36.21 13.90
N SER A 357 13.17 37.26 13.18
CA SER A 357 13.77 38.49 13.71
C SER A 357 12.82 39.34 14.57
N VAL A 358 11.50 39.05 14.57
CA VAL A 358 10.55 39.70 15.47
C VAL A 358 10.82 39.24 16.92
N PRO A 359 11.09 40.15 17.89
CA PRO A 359 11.40 39.77 19.27
C PRO A 359 10.26 39.00 19.94
N LYS A 360 10.59 37.90 20.63
CA LYS A 360 9.61 36.99 21.27
C LYS A 360 8.70 37.70 22.27
N GLU A 361 9.19 38.75 22.91
CA GLU A 361 8.50 39.62 23.86
C GLU A 361 7.26 40.27 23.22
N SER A 362 7.36 40.64 21.93
CA SER A 362 6.25 41.26 21.18
C SER A 362 5.13 40.29 20.81
N LEU A 363 5.38 38.97 20.92
CA LEU A 363 4.47 37.92 20.46
C LEU A 363 3.49 37.45 21.54
N LYS A 364 3.63 37.92 22.79
CA LYS A 364 2.78 37.57 23.95
C LYS A 364 2.66 36.05 24.16
N ILE A 365 3.78 35.33 24.02
CA ILE A 365 3.85 33.88 24.19
C ILE A 365 3.93 33.55 25.69
N THR A 366 3.05 32.67 26.17
CA THR A 366 3.17 32.07 27.50
C THR A 366 4.32 31.05 27.49
N PRO A 367 5.39 31.22 28.29
CA PRO A 367 6.50 30.28 28.31
C PRO A 367 6.10 28.93 28.92
N SER A 368 6.53 27.84 28.31
CA SER A 368 6.35 26.46 28.79
C SER A 368 7.64 25.65 28.58
N LYS A 369 7.81 24.52 29.29
CA LYS A 369 8.98 23.63 29.10
C LYS A 369 9.17 23.27 27.61
N ALA A 370 8.09 22.92 26.91
CA ALA A 370 8.10 22.58 25.49
C ALA A 370 8.50 23.77 24.60
N PHE A 371 8.02 24.98 24.91
CA PHE A 371 8.40 26.19 24.17
C PHE A 371 9.89 26.50 24.33
N THR A 372 10.42 26.42 25.56
CA THR A 372 11.85 26.63 25.83
C THR A 372 12.72 25.64 25.06
N ARG A 373 12.38 24.33 25.08
CA ARG A 373 13.08 23.32 24.27
C ARG A 373 13.03 23.62 22.76
N SER A 374 11.88 24.09 22.23
CA SER A 374 11.77 24.47 20.80
C SER A 374 12.67 25.66 20.44
N LEU A 375 12.87 26.59 21.37
CA LEU A 375 13.73 27.76 21.20
C LEU A 375 15.23 27.40 21.33
N GLU A 376 15.58 26.49 22.24
CA GLU A 376 16.92 25.90 22.31
C GLU A 376 17.28 25.15 21.01
N GLU A 377 16.32 24.40 20.45
CA GLU A 377 16.48 23.70 19.18
C GLU A 377 16.69 24.67 18.00
N LEU A 378 15.88 25.74 17.92
CA LEU A 378 16.05 26.83 16.94
C LEU A 378 17.43 27.50 17.06
N ILE A 379 17.87 27.84 18.28
CA ILE A 379 19.16 28.51 18.51
C ILE A 379 20.32 27.59 18.11
N TYR A 380 20.23 26.29 18.39
CA TYR A 380 21.24 25.33 17.96
C TYR A 380 21.25 25.14 16.43
N HIS A 381 20.09 25.15 15.78
CA HIS A 381 20.00 25.20 14.31
C HIS A 381 20.65 26.46 13.72
N GLN A 382 20.39 27.64 14.31
CA GLN A 382 21.03 28.89 13.91
C GLN A 382 22.55 28.87 14.09
N LYS A 383 23.06 28.24 15.17
CA LYS A 383 24.50 28.00 15.33
C LYS A 383 25.06 27.14 14.19
N LEU A 384 24.41 26.02 13.86
CA LEU A 384 24.85 25.13 12.77
C LEU A 384 24.82 25.81 11.39
N LEU A 385 23.83 26.66 11.11
CA LEU A 385 23.82 27.51 9.90
C LEU A 385 25.04 28.44 9.82
N SER A 386 25.54 28.92 10.97
CA SER A 386 26.75 29.76 11.05
C SER A 386 28.07 28.98 11.15
N SER A 387 28.05 27.65 11.09
CA SER A 387 29.26 26.82 11.32
C SER A 387 29.24 25.52 10.50
N PRO A 388 29.47 25.58 9.17
CA PRO A 388 29.46 24.39 8.30
C PRO A 388 30.40 23.26 8.76
N GLU A 389 31.59 23.59 9.27
CA GLU A 389 32.53 22.60 9.82
C GLU A 389 31.93 21.71 10.92
N GLU A 390 31.01 22.25 11.73
CA GLU A 390 30.34 21.49 12.79
C GLU A 390 29.34 20.49 12.19
N VAL A 391 28.68 20.87 11.09
CA VAL A 391 27.77 19.99 10.33
C VAL A 391 28.58 18.85 9.70
N ASP A 392 29.72 19.17 9.07
CA ASP A 392 30.61 18.17 8.49
C ASP A 392 31.19 17.22 9.54
N ARG A 393 31.57 17.72 10.73
CA ARG A 393 31.95 16.89 11.88
C ARG A 393 30.83 15.93 12.28
N LEU A 394 29.62 16.44 12.51
CA LEU A 394 28.45 15.64 12.92
C LEU A 394 28.06 14.57 11.88
N VAL A 395 28.12 14.90 10.59
CA VAL A 395 27.86 13.96 9.49
C VAL A 395 28.97 12.91 9.36
N THR A 396 30.23 13.31 9.53
CA THR A 396 31.38 12.39 9.48
C THR A 396 31.36 11.41 10.66
N GLU A 397 31.12 11.89 11.88
CA GLU A 397 30.95 11.02 13.05
C GLU A 397 29.79 10.04 12.88
N ALA A 398 28.64 10.50 12.40
CA ALA A 398 27.49 9.63 12.15
C ALA A 398 27.80 8.55 11.10
N ASN A 399 28.57 8.88 10.07
CA ASN A 399 28.98 7.91 9.05
C ASN A 399 30.07 6.94 9.57
N ALA A 400 30.94 7.37 10.48
CA ALA A 400 31.91 6.49 11.16
C ALA A 400 31.25 5.54 12.17
N ARG A 401 30.12 5.94 12.79
CA ARG A 401 29.32 5.11 13.71
C ARG A 401 28.41 4.11 12.99
N LYS A 402 28.16 4.25 11.68
CA LYS A 402 27.49 3.21 10.88
C LYS A 402 28.45 2.02 10.76
N PRO A 403 28.11 0.81 11.28
CA PRO A 403 29.04 -0.32 11.22
C PRO A 403 29.38 -0.63 9.76
N SER A 404 30.67 -0.87 9.50
CA SER A 404 31.13 -1.17 8.14
C SER A 404 30.38 -2.40 7.62
N ARG A 405 29.78 -2.27 6.42
CA ARG A 405 29.19 -3.41 5.73
C ARG A 405 30.30 -4.44 5.50
N LYS A 406 30.29 -5.52 6.28
CA LYS A 406 30.99 -6.76 5.89
C LYS A 406 30.49 -7.10 4.49
N THR A 407 31.41 -7.16 3.54
CA THR A 407 31.10 -7.56 2.16
C THR A 407 30.46 -8.94 2.22
N LEU A 408 29.23 -9.08 1.71
CA LEU A 408 28.67 -10.43 1.53
C LEU A 408 29.60 -11.20 0.57
N PRO A 409 29.78 -12.51 0.75
CA PRO A 409 30.60 -13.32 -0.14
C PRO A 409 30.15 -13.13 -1.59
N SER A 410 31.09 -12.77 -2.45
CA SER A 410 30.84 -12.68 -3.89
C SER A 410 30.50 -14.06 -4.44
N LEU A 411 29.24 -14.28 -4.79
CA LEU A 411 28.84 -15.45 -5.58
C LEU A 411 29.57 -15.41 -6.93
N ASN A 412 30.50 -16.34 -7.13
CA ASN A 412 31.27 -16.47 -8.36
C ASN A 412 30.34 -16.84 -9.53
N ILE A 413 29.90 -15.83 -10.29
CA ILE A 413 29.33 -16.04 -11.63
C ILE A 413 30.50 -16.41 -12.55
N SER A 414 30.67 -17.70 -12.80
CA SER A 414 31.62 -18.21 -13.80
C SER A 414 31.21 -17.76 -15.19
N GLN A 415 31.88 -16.72 -15.70
CA GLN A 415 31.72 -16.28 -17.08
C GLN A 415 32.27 -17.35 -18.03
N ALA A 416 31.39 -17.94 -18.85
CA ALA A 416 31.78 -18.80 -19.96
C ALA A 416 31.32 -18.15 -21.27
N THR A 417 32.23 -17.44 -21.92
CA THR A 417 32.04 -16.95 -23.29
C THR A 417 32.30 -18.08 -24.29
N THR A 418 31.45 -18.23 -25.31
CA THR A 418 31.89 -18.50 -26.71
C THR A 418 30.71 -18.49 -27.69
N SER A 419 31.04 -18.47 -28.98
CA SER A 419 30.16 -18.24 -30.11
C SER A 419 29.68 -19.51 -30.82
N SER A 420 28.49 -19.42 -31.43
CA SER A 420 28.12 -19.98 -32.75
C SER A 420 28.56 -21.41 -33.15
N GLY A 421 27.59 -22.33 -33.26
CA GLY A 421 27.51 -23.20 -34.48
C GLY A 421 27.16 -24.69 -34.36
N ARG A 422 25.96 -25.04 -34.89
CA ARG A 422 25.58 -26.30 -35.59
C ARG A 422 25.44 -27.66 -34.85
N HIS A 423 24.22 -28.24 -34.97
CA HIS A 423 23.87 -29.66 -35.21
C HIS A 423 24.37 -30.75 -34.21
N LEU A 424 23.53 -31.49 -33.45
CA LEU A 424 22.58 -32.52 -33.94
C LEU A 424 21.63 -33.11 -32.83
N GLN A 425 20.43 -33.53 -33.25
CA GLN A 425 19.55 -34.64 -32.80
C GLN A 425 19.25 -35.01 -31.31
N GLU A 426 17.93 -35.17 -31.07
CA GLU A 426 17.20 -36.08 -30.14
C GLU A 426 17.39 -36.02 -28.60
N GLY A 427 16.29 -36.23 -27.83
CA GLY A 427 16.43 -36.32 -26.35
C GLY A 427 15.22 -36.19 -25.40
N SER A 428 14.00 -36.63 -25.72
CA SER A 428 12.90 -36.92 -24.74
C SER A 428 12.47 -35.90 -23.64
N LYS A 429 11.18 -35.53 -23.69
CA LYS A 429 10.19 -35.57 -22.57
C LYS A 429 10.29 -34.59 -21.36
N ARG A 430 9.16 -33.88 -21.17
CA ARG A 430 8.42 -33.67 -19.87
C ARG A 430 9.07 -32.77 -18.79
N LYS A 431 8.30 -32.03 -17.97
CA LYS A 431 6.86 -31.68 -17.98
C LYS A 431 6.61 -30.37 -17.19
N SER A 432 5.36 -29.90 -17.22
CA SER A 432 4.66 -29.07 -16.22
C SER A 432 5.36 -28.89 -14.86
N SER A 433 5.57 -27.69 -14.31
CA SER A 433 4.56 -26.68 -13.92
C SER A 433 3.53 -27.17 -12.88
N SER A 434 3.05 -26.22 -12.06
CA SER A 434 1.67 -26.23 -11.49
C SER A 434 1.31 -27.25 -10.41
N SER A 435 0.12 -27.22 -9.76
CA SER A 435 -1.06 -26.31 -9.74
C SER A 435 -0.92 -25.21 -8.64
N GLU A 436 -1.69 -24.13 -8.41
CA GLU A 436 -3.07 -23.66 -8.74
C GLU A 436 -4.20 -24.12 -7.78
N SER A 437 -5.21 -23.38 -7.26
CA SER A 437 -5.48 -21.94 -6.96
C SER A 437 -6.78 -21.74 -6.12
N SER A 438 -7.13 -20.49 -5.71
CA SER A 438 -8.51 -19.94 -5.57
C SER A 438 -9.44 -20.43 -4.41
N ASN A 439 -10.52 -19.75 -3.95
CA ASN A 439 -11.45 -18.73 -4.50
C ASN A 439 -12.04 -17.81 -3.38
N LYS A 440 -12.07 -16.46 -3.45
CA LYS A 440 -12.83 -15.53 -4.38
C LYS A 440 -14.35 -15.79 -4.43
N LYS A 441 -15.36 -14.89 -4.38
CA LYS A 441 -15.63 -13.43 -4.50
C LYS A 441 -17.07 -13.22 -3.86
N PRO A 442 -18.06 -12.36 -4.25
CA PRO A 442 -18.09 -11.13 -5.07
C PRO A 442 -18.45 -9.79 -4.34
N ARG A 443 -19.54 -9.09 -4.73
CA ARG A 443 -19.56 -7.62 -5.01
C ARG A 443 -20.95 -6.96 -5.16
N ILE A 444 -21.04 -5.61 -5.03
CA ILE A 444 -21.82 -4.65 -5.86
C ILE A 444 -21.34 -3.20 -5.56
N ASN A 445 -21.46 -2.25 -6.51
CA ASN A 445 -20.75 -0.95 -6.47
C ASN A 445 -21.55 0.20 -7.16
N VAL A 446 -21.70 1.39 -6.53
CA VAL A 446 -22.13 2.68 -7.16
C VAL A 446 -21.57 3.88 -6.35
N SER A 447 -21.19 4.97 -7.02
CA SER A 447 -20.55 6.20 -6.48
C SER A 447 -21.51 7.30 -5.99
N VAL A 448 -21.01 8.34 -5.30
CA VAL A 448 -21.25 9.79 -5.60
C VAL A 448 -20.41 10.74 -4.68
N ASN A 449 -20.20 11.96 -5.20
CA ASN A 449 -19.39 13.13 -4.83
C ASN A 449 -19.23 13.60 -3.36
N GLU A 450 -18.33 14.59 -3.23
CA GLU A 450 -17.88 15.36 -2.07
C GLU A 450 -18.98 15.89 -1.13
N ILE A 451 -18.74 15.79 0.19
CA ILE A 451 -19.41 16.57 1.23
C ILE A 451 -18.35 17.07 2.22
N SER A 452 -18.36 18.37 2.53
CA SER A 452 -17.48 18.95 3.57
C SER A 452 -18.05 18.71 4.97
N GLY A 453 -17.28 18.08 5.87
CA GLY A 453 -17.73 17.78 7.23
C GLY A 453 -16.60 17.51 8.23
N ASN A 454 -16.39 18.48 9.14
CA ASN A 454 -15.69 18.40 10.44
C ASN A 454 -14.71 17.24 10.69
N VAL A 455 -13.42 17.50 10.54
CA VAL A 455 -12.35 16.67 11.11
C VAL A 455 -12.46 16.68 12.65
N ILE A 456 -12.57 15.49 13.25
CA ILE A 456 -12.49 15.31 14.71
C ILE A 456 -11.04 15.50 15.15
N ASN A 457 -10.81 16.43 16.08
CA ASN A 457 -9.47 16.81 16.54
C ASN A 457 -8.93 15.81 17.57
N ILE A 458 -8.03 14.91 17.16
CA ILE A 458 -7.38 13.94 18.05
C ILE A 458 -6.21 14.61 18.76
N SER A 459 -6.31 14.75 20.09
CA SER A 459 -5.35 15.46 20.93
C SER A 459 -4.98 14.63 22.16
N ASP A 460 -4.23 13.55 21.97
CA ASP A 460 -3.69 12.76 23.08
C ASP A 460 -2.47 13.45 23.68
N CYS A 461 -2.67 14.08 24.85
CA CYS A 461 -1.60 14.44 25.75
C CYS A 461 -1.29 13.24 26.67
N GLU A 462 -0.10 12.67 26.53
CA GLU A 462 0.54 11.88 27.58
C GLU A 462 1.73 12.68 28.13
N GLU A 463 1.93 12.63 29.45
CA GLU A 463 2.93 13.44 30.16
C GLU A 463 4.30 12.75 30.18
N GLU A 464 5.39 13.52 30.02
CA GLU A 464 6.76 12.99 30.10
C GLU A 464 7.19 12.83 31.57
N GLU A 465 7.48 11.59 32.00
CA GLU A 465 8.37 11.36 33.16
C GLU A 465 9.84 11.22 32.70
N GLU A 466 10.76 11.64 33.56
CA GLU A 466 12.19 11.78 33.27
C GLU A 466 12.97 10.51 33.68
N GLU A 467 13.71 9.88 32.77
CA GLU A 467 14.83 8.97 33.13
C GLU A 467 16.18 9.48 32.61
N LYS A 468 17.22 9.26 33.41
CA LYS A 468 18.57 9.81 33.22
C LYS A 468 19.46 8.91 32.37
N SER A 469 20.36 9.55 31.62
CA SER A 469 21.53 8.91 31.03
C SER A 469 22.43 8.26 32.09
N THR A 470 22.65 6.95 31.99
CA THR A 470 23.82 6.27 32.57
C THR A 470 24.53 5.46 31.51
N GLU A 471 25.76 5.87 31.21
CA GLU A 471 26.67 5.23 30.27
C GLU A 471 27.27 3.97 30.91
N TYR A 472 27.24 2.82 30.22
CA TYR A 472 27.89 1.59 30.65
C TYR A 472 28.49 0.83 29.45
N SER A 473 29.77 0.50 29.55
CA SER A 473 30.49 -0.29 28.56
C SER A 473 30.22 -1.79 28.75
N PHE A 474 30.12 -2.52 27.64
CA PHE A 474 30.18 -3.98 27.62
C PHE A 474 31.59 -4.42 27.17
N GLN A 475 32.07 -5.53 27.74
CA GLN A 475 33.20 -6.31 27.20
C GLN A 475 32.65 -7.65 26.71
N ASP A 476 33.19 -8.14 25.59
CA ASP A 476 32.76 -9.40 24.99
C ASP A 476 33.19 -10.62 25.82
N SER A 477 32.38 -11.67 25.73
CA SER A 477 32.77 -13.06 25.99
C SER A 477 31.82 -13.95 25.19
N GLU A 478 32.36 -14.69 24.23
CA GLU A 478 31.60 -15.53 23.29
C GLU A 478 31.20 -16.86 23.94
N ASP A 479 29.96 -17.32 23.76
CA ASP A 479 29.65 -18.72 23.41
C ASP A 479 28.13 -18.97 23.21
N LEU A 480 27.75 -19.39 21.98
CA LEU A 480 26.51 -20.10 21.60
C LEU A 480 25.15 -19.35 21.78
N PRO A 481 24.03 -19.87 21.22
CA PRO A 481 23.83 -20.17 19.79
C PRO A 481 22.59 -19.43 19.19
N ASP A 482 22.38 -19.58 17.87
CA ASP A 482 21.34 -18.91 17.06
C ASP A 482 19.88 -19.16 17.54
N PRO A 483 19.08 -18.11 17.84
CA PRO A 483 17.71 -18.23 18.33
C PRO A 483 16.62 -18.31 17.25
N TYR A 484 16.93 -18.27 15.94
CA TYR A 484 15.90 -18.25 14.89
C TYR A 484 15.27 -19.63 14.57
N LYS A 485 14.62 -20.25 15.56
CA LYS A 485 13.71 -21.41 15.33
C LYS A 485 12.72 -21.71 16.47
N PHE A 486 11.43 -21.59 16.15
CA PHE A 486 10.27 -22.24 16.79
C PHE A 486 9.13 -22.08 15.74
N GLU A 487 8.56 -23.07 15.07
CA GLU A 487 8.05 -24.41 15.44
C GLU A 487 6.67 -24.35 16.13
N ASP A 488 5.63 -24.69 15.37
CA ASP A 488 4.22 -24.55 15.75
C ASP A 488 3.80 -25.53 16.86
N THR A 489 3.13 -25.02 17.89
CA THR A 489 2.34 -25.83 18.84
C THR A 489 1.03 -25.12 19.19
N HIS A 490 -0.06 -25.54 18.52
CA HIS A 490 -1.43 -25.16 18.90
C HIS A 490 -1.96 -26.07 20.01
N GLU A 491 -2.60 -25.49 21.03
CA GLU A 491 -3.82 -26.01 21.65
C GLU A 491 -4.59 -24.85 22.34
N PRO A 492 -5.90 -25.00 22.64
CA PRO A 492 -6.84 -23.88 22.52
C PRO A 492 -7.14 -23.10 23.81
N VAL A 493 -7.63 -21.86 23.65
CA VAL A 493 -8.24 -21.05 24.72
C VAL A 493 -9.70 -20.76 24.36
N SER A 494 -10.61 -20.88 25.32
CA SER A 494 -12.05 -20.98 25.07
C SER A 494 -12.75 -19.68 24.68
N SER A 495 -13.74 -19.79 23.77
CA SER A 495 -14.70 -18.74 23.46
C SER A 495 -15.66 -18.49 24.63
N SER A 496 -15.95 -17.21 24.91
CA SER A 496 -16.78 -16.79 26.06
C SER A 496 -17.85 -15.75 25.68
N THR A 497 -18.56 -15.96 24.57
CA THR A 497 -19.72 -15.15 24.12
C THR A 497 -21.05 -15.83 24.45
N GLY A 498 -21.33 -16.00 25.74
CA GLY A 498 -22.57 -16.61 26.23
C GLY A 498 -23.76 -15.66 26.35
N ASN A 499 -24.82 -15.93 25.58
CA ASN A 499 -26.23 -15.52 25.80
C ASN A 499 -26.51 -14.15 26.47
N VAL A 500 -26.91 -13.16 25.68
CA VAL A 500 -27.89 -12.16 26.11
C VAL A 500 -29.21 -12.44 25.41
N LYS A 501 -30.17 -13.03 26.13
CA LYS A 501 -31.58 -13.08 25.72
C LYS A 501 -32.35 -12.01 26.49
N SER A 502 -32.73 -10.93 25.81
CA SER A 502 -33.71 -9.95 26.30
C SER A 502 -35.04 -10.18 25.58
N ASN A 503 -36.11 -10.42 26.35
CA ASN A 503 -37.45 -10.59 25.78
C ASN A 503 -38.04 -9.21 25.42
N MET A 504 -38.57 -9.07 24.21
CA MET A 504 -39.53 -8.02 23.88
C MET A 504 -40.62 -8.57 22.96
N THR A 505 -41.77 -8.89 23.55
CA THR A 505 -42.96 -9.39 22.85
C THR A 505 -43.71 -8.25 22.18
N ILE A 506 -43.81 -8.25 20.85
CA ILE A 506 -44.59 -7.31 20.04
C ILE A 506 -45.33 -8.11 18.95
N ASP A 507 -46.54 -7.66 18.58
CA ASP A 507 -47.56 -8.45 17.88
C ASP A 507 -47.15 -9.06 16.53
N VAL A 508 -47.68 -10.26 16.29
CA VAL A 508 -47.38 -11.12 15.14
C VAL A 508 -48.31 -10.87 13.93
N GLU A 509 -49.30 -9.98 14.06
CA GLU A 509 -50.42 -9.84 13.09
C GLU A 509 -50.31 -8.68 12.07
N ARG A 510 -49.10 -8.17 11.76
CA ARG A 510 -48.91 -7.12 10.72
C ARG A 510 -48.09 -7.50 9.49
N TYR A 511 -47.63 -8.74 9.37
CA TYR A 511 -46.92 -9.22 8.18
C TYR A 511 -47.88 -9.72 7.08
N ASN A 512 -48.60 -8.78 6.45
CA ASN A 512 -49.29 -9.02 5.18
C ASN A 512 -49.35 -7.74 4.32
N THR A 513 -48.20 -7.11 4.13
CA THR A 513 -48.01 -6.01 3.18
C THR A 513 -46.58 -6.11 2.61
N PRO A 514 -46.38 -6.10 1.28
CA PRO A 514 -45.04 -6.19 0.70
C PRO A 514 -44.15 -5.05 1.19
N LEU A 515 -42.98 -5.39 1.73
CA LEU A 515 -41.93 -4.44 2.09
C LEU A 515 -41.28 -3.88 0.82
N GLN A 516 -41.95 -2.93 0.17
CA GLN A 516 -41.40 -2.19 -0.97
C GLN A 516 -40.02 -1.64 -0.63
N SER A 517 -39.04 -2.04 -1.42
CA SER A 517 -37.66 -1.61 -1.30
C SER A 517 -37.52 -0.08 -1.39
N PRO A 518 -36.46 0.52 -0.80
CA PRO A 518 -36.17 1.94 -0.99
C PRO A 518 -36.12 2.34 -2.48
N ALA A 519 -35.64 1.44 -3.35
CA ALA A 519 -35.61 1.64 -4.80
C ALA A 519 -37.01 1.67 -5.44
N GLU A 520 -37.96 0.83 -5.01
CA GLU A 520 -39.36 0.93 -5.46
C GLU A 520 -40.04 2.20 -4.95
N ARG A 521 -39.78 2.59 -3.70
CA ARG A 521 -40.31 3.85 -3.15
C ARG A 521 -39.80 5.08 -3.90
N MET A 522 -38.56 5.02 -4.41
CA MET A 522 -37.98 6.03 -5.29
C MET A 522 -38.64 6.00 -6.68
N ARG A 523 -38.72 4.83 -7.34
CA ARG A 523 -39.38 4.66 -8.66
C ARG A 523 -40.84 5.14 -8.64
N ASN A 524 -41.66 4.61 -7.73
CA ASN A 524 -43.09 4.94 -7.57
C ASN A 524 -43.38 6.43 -7.30
N LYS A 525 -42.35 7.22 -6.95
CA LYS A 525 -42.44 8.66 -6.72
C LYS A 525 -41.92 9.47 -7.91
N LEU A 526 -40.85 9.03 -8.58
CA LEU A 526 -40.32 9.64 -9.80
C LEU A 526 -41.26 9.43 -11.00
N GLU A 527 -41.94 8.28 -11.11
CA GLU A 527 -42.95 7.99 -12.14
C GLU A 527 -44.19 8.90 -12.10
N ARG A 528 -44.35 9.72 -11.05
CA ARG A 528 -45.44 10.69 -10.91
C ARG A 528 -45.08 12.11 -11.36
N LEU A 529 -43.82 12.33 -11.74
CA LEU A 529 -43.31 13.61 -12.22
C LEU A 529 -43.23 13.55 -13.75
N THR A 530 -43.71 14.59 -14.43
CA THR A 530 -43.74 14.64 -15.91
C THR A 530 -42.70 15.57 -16.51
N ASP A 531 -42.13 16.51 -15.74
CA ASP A 531 -40.99 17.31 -16.18
C ASP A 531 -39.67 16.60 -15.87
N LYS A 532 -38.80 16.53 -16.88
CA LYS A 532 -37.43 16.01 -16.76
C LYS A 532 -36.61 16.78 -15.72
N LYS A 533 -36.85 18.08 -15.53
CA LYS A 533 -36.13 18.89 -14.52
C LYS A 533 -36.51 18.47 -13.10
N GLU A 534 -37.81 18.35 -12.81
CA GLU A 534 -38.31 17.89 -11.50
C GLU A 534 -37.89 16.45 -11.18
N ILE A 535 -37.86 15.56 -12.18
CA ILE A 535 -37.36 14.18 -12.02
C ILE A 535 -35.89 14.18 -11.55
N ILE A 536 -35.03 15.01 -12.16
CA ILE A 536 -33.60 15.09 -11.81
C ILE A 536 -33.43 15.71 -10.42
N GLU A 537 -34.07 16.84 -10.13
CA GLU A 537 -33.97 17.52 -8.83
C GLU A 537 -34.50 16.64 -7.70
N GLY A 538 -35.63 15.95 -7.91
CA GLY A 538 -36.20 15.01 -6.95
C GLY A 538 -35.35 13.75 -6.74
N ALA A 539 -34.71 13.22 -7.79
CA ALA A 539 -33.81 12.07 -7.66
C ALA A 539 -32.54 12.43 -6.87
N VAL A 540 -31.96 13.61 -7.13
CA VAL A 540 -30.76 14.11 -6.41
C VAL A 540 -31.06 14.33 -4.93
N ASP A 541 -32.18 14.97 -4.57
CA ASP A 541 -32.59 15.16 -3.17
C ASP A 541 -32.76 13.83 -2.41
N MET A 542 -33.36 12.81 -3.05
CA MET A 542 -33.55 11.50 -2.43
C MET A 542 -32.25 10.71 -2.31
N LEU A 543 -31.35 10.78 -3.29
CA LEU A 543 -30.01 10.19 -3.21
C LEU A 543 -29.17 10.85 -2.10
N GLN A 544 -29.16 12.19 -2.05
CA GLN A 544 -28.43 12.95 -1.02
C GLN A 544 -28.89 12.57 0.40
N LYS A 545 -30.19 12.38 0.60
CA LYS A 545 -30.74 11.96 1.90
C LYS A 545 -30.35 10.54 2.31
N GLU A 546 -30.16 9.62 1.36
CA GLU A 546 -29.70 8.27 1.68
C GLU A 546 -28.17 8.22 1.88
N VAL A 547 -27.39 8.98 1.10
CA VAL A 547 -25.95 9.18 1.34
C VAL A 547 -25.70 9.72 2.75
N ASN A 548 -26.44 10.76 3.16
CA ASN A 548 -26.30 11.33 4.50
C ASN A 548 -26.55 10.29 5.60
N ARG A 549 -27.61 9.47 5.49
CA ARG A 549 -27.92 8.38 6.45
C ARG A 549 -26.83 7.31 6.52
N VAL A 550 -26.20 6.99 5.39
CA VAL A 550 -25.10 6.02 5.34
C VAL A 550 -23.85 6.59 6.02
N VAL A 551 -23.55 7.87 5.79
CA VAL A 551 -22.46 8.60 6.45
C VAL A 551 -22.69 8.73 7.96
N GLU A 552 -23.92 9.09 8.39
CA GLU A 552 -24.31 9.15 9.81
C GLU A 552 -24.08 7.80 10.50
N ARG A 553 -24.62 6.70 9.94
CA ARG A 553 -24.43 5.34 10.48
C ARG A 553 -22.97 4.89 10.48
N HIS A 554 -22.17 5.28 9.48
CA HIS A 554 -20.75 4.98 9.45
C HIS A 554 -19.99 5.71 10.56
N ASN A 555 -20.32 6.98 10.82
CA ASN A 555 -19.74 7.76 11.91
C ASN A 555 -20.12 7.21 13.30
N GLU A 556 -21.36 6.71 13.47
CA GLU A 556 -21.78 5.98 14.68
C GLU A 556 -20.93 4.73 14.90
N ILE A 557 -20.76 3.88 13.88
CA ILE A 557 -19.93 2.66 13.97
C ILE A 557 -18.46 2.99 14.27
N LEU A 558 -17.88 4.03 13.65
CA LEU A 558 -16.52 4.48 13.95
C LEU A 558 -16.38 4.98 15.39
N LYS A 559 -17.39 5.70 15.91
CA LYS A 559 -17.44 6.18 17.30
C LYS A 559 -17.49 5.01 18.29
N ASP A 560 -18.38 4.05 18.07
CA ASP A 560 -18.53 2.87 18.94
C ASP A 560 -17.26 2.01 18.94
N LEU A 561 -16.61 1.86 17.78
CA LEU A 561 -15.32 1.17 17.65
C LEU A 561 -14.21 1.91 18.41
N PHE A 562 -14.16 3.25 18.33
CA PHE A 562 -13.20 4.08 19.05
C PHE A 562 -13.44 4.06 20.58
N GLU A 563 -14.70 4.10 21.03
CA GLU A 563 -15.05 3.99 22.46
C GLU A 563 -14.72 2.60 23.02
N SER A 564 -14.98 1.54 22.24
CA SER A 564 -14.62 0.15 22.58
C SER A 564 -13.10 -0.05 22.63
N HIS A 565 -12.35 0.43 21.63
CA HIS A 565 -10.88 0.36 21.64
C HIS A 565 -10.29 1.13 22.83
N ASN A 566 -10.81 2.33 23.13
CA ASN A 566 -10.38 3.07 24.32
C ASN A 566 -10.84 2.41 25.63
N GLN A 567 -11.94 1.65 25.66
CA GLN A 567 -12.27 0.81 26.81
C GLN A 567 -11.24 -0.31 26.98
N GLN A 568 -10.90 -1.03 25.92
CA GLN A 568 -9.88 -2.08 25.94
C GLN A 568 -8.51 -1.53 26.40
N ILE A 569 -8.08 -0.37 25.89
CA ILE A 569 -6.86 0.32 26.39
C ILE A 569 -6.97 0.65 27.88
N ARG A 570 -8.11 1.19 28.34
CA ARG A 570 -8.33 1.53 29.77
C ARG A 570 -8.41 0.30 30.68
N GLU A 571 -8.86 -0.85 30.18
CA GLU A 571 -8.84 -2.11 30.91
C GLU A 571 -7.43 -2.72 30.94
N THR A 572 -6.71 -2.66 29.82
CA THR A 572 -5.31 -3.10 29.71
C THR A 572 -4.38 -2.28 30.60
N LYS A 573 -4.50 -0.94 30.60
CA LYS A 573 -3.74 -0.02 31.49
C LYS A 573 -4.08 -0.17 32.98
N LYS A 574 -5.14 -0.90 33.36
CA LYS A 574 -5.48 -1.22 34.77
C LYS A 574 -4.85 -2.52 35.27
N ARG A 575 -4.42 -3.42 34.38
CA ARG A 575 -3.79 -4.70 34.78
C ARG A 575 -2.31 -4.52 35.07
N GLN A 576 -1.73 -5.50 35.75
CA GLN A 576 -0.29 -5.61 35.95
C GLN A 576 0.22 -6.72 35.04
N TRP A 577 1.35 -6.50 34.38
CA TRP A 577 1.80 -7.32 33.27
C TRP A 577 3.09 -8.09 33.62
N CYS A 578 3.20 -9.31 33.12
CA CYS A 578 4.37 -10.14 33.34
C CYS A 578 5.54 -9.61 32.53
N TYR A 579 6.59 -9.16 33.22
CA TYR A 579 7.76 -8.55 32.59
C TYR A 579 8.42 -9.46 31.54
N HIS A 580 8.35 -10.79 31.69
CA HIS A 580 8.97 -11.71 30.75
C HIS A 580 8.10 -12.02 29.50
N CYS A 581 6.78 -12.19 29.66
CA CYS A 581 5.93 -12.77 28.60
C CYS A 581 4.65 -11.98 28.27
N GLY A 582 4.41 -10.82 28.90
CA GLY A 582 3.27 -9.96 28.58
C GLY A 582 1.87 -10.49 28.97
N GLN A 583 1.78 -11.60 29.71
CA GLN A 583 0.52 -12.10 30.29
C GLN A 583 0.16 -11.37 31.60
N ASP A 584 -1.10 -11.45 32.04
CA ASP A 584 -1.54 -10.92 33.34
C ASP A 584 -0.67 -11.44 34.50
N ALA A 585 -0.13 -10.53 35.31
CA ALA A 585 0.75 -10.86 36.43
C ALA A 585 -0.03 -11.08 37.73
N ILE A 586 0.27 -12.19 38.40
CA ILE A 586 -0.30 -12.56 39.71
C ILE A 586 0.72 -12.45 40.86
N TYR A 587 2.02 -12.30 40.54
CA TYR A 587 3.11 -12.14 41.50
C TYR A 587 3.84 -10.80 41.31
N HIS A 588 3.62 -9.83 42.21
CA HIS A 588 4.36 -8.56 42.19
C HIS A 588 5.74 -8.71 42.86
N CYS A 589 6.83 -8.37 42.14
CA CYS A 589 8.19 -8.44 42.66
C CYS A 589 8.70 -7.09 43.18
N CYS A 590 8.66 -6.02 42.37
CA CYS A 590 8.91 -4.64 42.79
C CYS A 590 8.13 -3.65 41.89
N TRP A 591 8.20 -2.34 42.18
CA TRP A 591 7.36 -1.29 41.57
C TRP A 591 7.16 -1.39 40.05
N ASN A 592 8.21 -1.74 39.29
CA ASN A 592 8.14 -1.89 37.83
C ASN A 592 8.43 -3.34 37.36
N THR A 593 8.07 -4.35 38.16
CA THR A 593 8.30 -5.76 37.81
C THR A 593 7.34 -6.72 38.52
N ALA A 594 6.50 -7.39 37.72
CA ALA A 594 5.59 -8.44 38.15
C ALA A 594 5.64 -9.65 37.19
N TYR A 595 5.07 -10.79 37.59
CA TYR A 595 5.13 -12.06 36.86
C TYR A 595 3.79 -12.83 36.87
N CYS A 596 3.46 -13.53 35.78
CA CYS A 596 2.33 -14.46 35.72
C CYS A 596 2.63 -15.82 36.38
N SER A 597 3.91 -16.22 36.45
CA SER A 597 4.33 -17.52 36.97
C SER A 597 5.68 -17.44 37.70
N GLN A 598 5.94 -18.41 38.58
CA GLN A 598 7.23 -18.56 39.23
C GLN A 598 8.34 -18.97 38.24
N ILE A 599 7.99 -19.58 37.10
CA ILE A 599 8.92 -19.91 36.01
C ILE A 599 9.41 -18.62 35.35
N CYS A 600 8.48 -17.76 34.93
CA CYS A 600 8.81 -16.46 34.34
C CYS A 600 9.56 -15.55 35.31
N GLN A 601 9.25 -15.63 36.62
CA GLN A 601 10.06 -15.00 37.66
C GLN A 601 11.49 -15.51 37.65
N GLN A 602 11.72 -16.83 37.69
CA GLN A 602 13.07 -17.40 37.77
C GLN A 602 13.92 -17.06 36.54
N GLN A 603 13.36 -17.12 35.34
CA GLN A 603 14.05 -16.80 34.09
C GLN A 603 14.58 -15.34 34.08
N HIS A 604 13.69 -14.35 34.24
CA HIS A 604 14.09 -12.95 34.30
C HIS A 604 14.96 -12.62 35.54
N TRP A 605 14.72 -13.30 36.67
CA TRP A 605 15.53 -13.12 37.89
C TRP A 605 16.98 -13.56 37.72
N GLN A 606 17.22 -14.71 37.09
CA GLN A 606 18.57 -15.23 36.86
C GLN A 606 19.34 -14.39 35.81
N ALA A 607 18.68 -14.00 34.72
CA ALA A 607 19.29 -13.18 33.67
C ALA A 607 19.64 -11.75 34.15
N GLU A 608 18.65 -11.02 34.67
CA GLU A 608 18.75 -9.56 34.83
C GLU A 608 18.28 -9.08 36.21
N HIS A 609 17.07 -9.43 36.63
CA HIS A 609 16.39 -8.73 37.73
C HIS A 609 17.10 -8.84 39.08
N LYS A 610 17.81 -9.94 39.36
CA LYS A 610 18.58 -10.11 40.61
C LYS A 610 19.57 -8.97 40.88
N LYS A 611 20.14 -8.36 39.83
CA LYS A 611 21.08 -7.24 39.94
C LYS A 611 20.37 -5.97 40.41
N VAL A 612 19.22 -5.65 39.82
CA VAL A 612 18.50 -4.36 39.96
C VAL A 612 17.31 -4.37 40.93
N CYS A 613 16.87 -5.54 41.41
CA CYS A 613 15.69 -5.67 42.27
C CYS A 613 15.74 -4.75 43.50
N ARG A 614 14.68 -3.95 43.69
CA ARG A 614 14.53 -2.99 44.81
C ARG A 614 13.99 -3.62 46.11
N ARG A 615 13.67 -4.93 46.12
CA ARG A 615 13.20 -5.69 47.31
C ARG A 615 14.31 -6.54 47.97
N LYS A 616 15.58 -6.14 47.87
CA LYS A 616 16.67 -6.82 48.58
C LYS A 616 16.44 -6.72 50.10
N LYS A 617 16.44 -7.87 50.76
CA LYS A 617 16.77 -8.05 52.18
C LYS A 617 18.21 -8.54 52.25
#